data_AF-A0A0B7NER1-F1
#
_entry.id   AF-A0A0B7NER1-F1
#
_cell.length_a   1.000
_cell.length_b   1.000
_cell.length_c   1.000
_cell.angle_alpha   90.00
_cell.angle_beta   90.00
_cell.angle_gamma   90.00
#
_symmetry.space_group_name_H-M   'P 1'
#
loop_
_entity.id
_entity.type
_entity.pdbx_description
1 polymer ?
#
loop_
_entity_poly.entity_id
_entity_poly.type
_entity_poly.pdbx_seq_one_letter_code
_entity_poly.pdbx_strand_id
1 'polypeptide(L)'
;MCPTKKTLIIVASSTSETQLETDIKNRYDSEFLRYRGVPKGLLPISGRPALSWWYEYAQSRFDHVYIISNAYNFKHFERWASGVNFSRENILNGGLSTGILQDLAFVHRVKQIQSDIVITSAEMIPTNVLQHTHSELFDVDRNFIRMIDEDPFIFGMSLELLQGVDDYIEKVAPTADTDQKNRLKLYIITKAHRASISKLSVEDYSVFSYADPDVSLQSYLDVWQFCKNDDFDSRRKSFKFQTKPLHMRAYARVGLMGNPSDGFYGKTMSLLISNFWAEVTLIPNGAGDELVEAITILPNPVSDPHKFSSLECLVGVSQIDGYETGDRLLRACCKVFYLHCKDNGIPIDTRQGFRVMFETNIPRQVGLAGSSAIITALWKMLSSFYGVTQEQIPLELQASLVLKVEWEELGIAAGLQDRVIQAFGGLVYMDFDREYMETYGHGKYQPLDVGLLPKLWLAYVADPDDSGKVHSAVKQRFLNGDEEIIKAMRKFASFTEQARQSLEANDHKRFAQLMSSNFDLRRETYGDAVVGASNLRMIELARKHNCAAKFPGSGGAIVGMWNGPNPETEKSDLLGLRRALESEGFVFLELSPMVYDDAY
;
A
#
# COMPACT_ATOMS: atom_id res chain seq x y z
N MET A 1 44.25 -4.54 15.86
CA MET A 1 43.20 -4.78 16.87
C MET A 1 41.87 -4.50 16.18
N CYS A 2 40.90 -5.41 16.27
CA CYS A 2 39.54 -5.11 15.82
C CYS A 2 39.04 -3.95 16.70
N PRO A 3 38.55 -2.82 16.16
CA PRO A 3 38.08 -1.73 17.00
C PRO A 3 36.98 -2.29 17.91
N THR A 4 37.11 -2.08 19.22
CA THR A 4 36.06 -2.41 20.20
C THR A 4 34.81 -1.66 19.79
N LYS A 5 33.87 -2.37 19.19
CA LYS A 5 32.67 -1.77 18.62
C LYS A 5 31.79 -1.21 19.73
N LYS A 6 31.31 0.01 19.52
CA LYS A 6 30.54 0.81 20.49
C LYS A 6 29.05 0.74 20.20
N THR A 7 28.23 1.11 21.18
CA THR A 7 26.79 1.32 21.02
C THR A 7 26.51 2.80 20.78
N LEU A 8 25.72 3.15 19.78
CA LEU A 8 25.25 4.52 19.55
C LEU A 8 23.89 4.74 20.22
N ILE A 9 23.77 5.81 20.98
CA ILE A 9 22.50 6.32 21.50
C ILE A 9 22.20 7.67 20.84
N ILE A 10 21.13 7.72 20.06
CA ILE A 10 20.60 8.94 19.46
C ILE A 10 19.53 9.50 20.39
N VAL A 11 19.79 10.68 20.95
CA VAL A 11 18.88 11.36 21.86
C VAL A 11 17.93 12.24 21.05
N ALA A 12 16.65 11.89 21.08
CA ALA A 12 15.55 12.54 20.38
C ALA A 12 14.36 12.83 21.33
N SER A 13 14.69 13.01 22.61
CA SER A 13 13.77 13.13 23.74
C SER A 13 13.56 14.56 24.22
N SER A 14 14.26 15.55 23.64
CA SER A 14 14.08 16.97 23.96
C SER A 14 12.60 17.37 23.91
N THR A 15 12.15 18.06 24.95
CA THR A 15 10.78 18.59 25.05
C THR A 15 10.67 20.04 24.60
N SER A 16 11.80 20.72 24.37
CA SER A 16 11.84 22.08 23.86
C SER A 16 11.74 22.08 22.34
N GLU A 17 10.80 22.86 21.79
CA GLU A 17 10.71 23.12 20.35
C GLU A 17 11.92 23.95 19.91
N THR A 18 12.53 23.57 18.79
CA THR A 18 13.55 24.36 18.10
C THR A 18 12.92 25.57 17.40
N GLN A 19 13.75 26.55 17.02
CA GLN A 19 13.29 27.72 16.26
C GLN A 19 12.63 27.28 14.94
N LEU A 20 13.22 26.33 14.22
CA LEU A 20 12.67 25.78 12.98
C LEU A 20 11.27 25.16 13.16
N GLU A 21 11.08 24.35 14.19
CA GLU A 21 9.77 23.73 14.50
C GLU A 21 8.74 24.81 14.85
N THR A 22 9.14 25.81 15.62
CA THR A 22 8.30 26.97 15.97
C THR A 22 7.92 27.78 14.73
N ASP A 23 8.87 28.07 13.84
CA ASP A 23 8.62 28.78 12.59
C ASP A 23 7.61 28.02 11.71
N ILE A 24 7.82 26.70 11.51
CA ILE A 24 6.90 25.85 10.75
C ILE A 24 5.50 25.83 11.37
N LYS A 25 5.40 25.73 12.69
CA LYS A 25 4.12 25.74 13.43
C LYS A 25 3.33 27.03 13.23
N ASN A 26 4.01 28.14 12.93
CA ASN A 26 3.41 29.44 12.65
C ASN A 26 3.09 29.65 11.16
N ARG A 27 3.35 28.67 10.28
CA ARG A 27 2.99 28.70 8.85
C ARG A 27 1.64 28.02 8.59
N TYR A 28 0.90 28.56 7.64
CA TYR A 28 -0.43 28.05 7.24
C TYR A 28 -0.55 27.77 5.73
N ASP A 29 0.50 28.03 4.96
CA ASP A 29 0.56 27.55 3.58
C ASP A 29 0.69 26.02 3.55
N SER A 30 0.13 25.38 2.52
CA SER A 30 0.07 23.92 2.42
C SER A 30 1.44 23.25 2.34
N GLU A 31 2.46 23.99 1.89
CA GLU A 31 3.82 23.47 1.72
C GLU A 31 4.47 23.13 3.07
N PHE A 32 4.32 24.01 4.07
CA PHE A 32 4.87 23.78 5.42
C PHE A 32 3.86 23.21 6.41
N LEU A 33 2.55 23.43 6.19
CA LEU A 33 1.52 22.91 7.09
C LEU A 33 1.57 21.39 7.26
N ARG A 34 1.98 20.66 6.21
CA ARG A 34 2.20 19.19 6.25
C ARG A 34 3.35 18.75 7.18
N TYR A 35 4.27 19.65 7.53
CA TYR A 35 5.39 19.38 8.44
C TYR A 35 5.11 19.85 9.88
N ARG A 36 3.93 20.41 10.14
CA ARG A 36 3.54 20.87 11.48
C ARG A 36 3.56 19.70 12.48
N GLY A 37 4.36 19.85 13.55
CA GLY A 37 4.54 18.82 14.58
C GLY A 37 5.50 17.70 14.18
N VAL A 38 6.17 17.79 13.03
CA VAL A 38 7.27 16.87 12.68
C VAL A 38 8.54 17.30 13.43
N PRO A 39 9.19 16.40 14.18
CA PRO A 39 10.45 16.71 14.85
C PRO A 39 11.52 17.14 13.85
N LYS A 40 12.40 18.08 14.24
CA LYS A 40 13.47 18.61 13.40
C LYS A 40 14.34 17.51 12.78
N GLY A 41 14.74 16.50 13.56
CA GLY A 41 15.51 15.34 13.06
C GLY A 41 14.79 14.49 12.00
N LEU A 42 13.49 14.70 11.77
CA LEU A 42 12.69 14.01 10.76
C LEU A 42 12.22 14.94 9.62
N LEU A 43 12.55 16.24 9.67
CA LEU A 43 12.32 17.14 8.54
C LEU A 43 13.16 16.70 7.33
N PRO A 44 12.65 16.89 6.10
CA PRO A 44 13.33 16.40 4.92
C PRO A 44 14.61 17.20 4.64
N ILE A 45 15.67 16.52 4.25
CA ILE A 45 16.93 17.08 3.75
C ILE A 45 17.26 16.31 2.48
N SER A 46 17.28 17.01 1.34
CA SER A 46 17.38 16.43 0.00
C SER A 46 16.40 15.28 -0.20
N GLY A 47 15.14 15.52 0.21
CA GLY A 47 14.02 14.60 0.02
C GLY A 47 13.89 13.44 1.00
N ARG A 48 14.81 13.31 1.98
CA ARG A 48 14.80 12.23 2.99
C ARG A 48 14.81 12.79 4.40
N PRO A 49 14.18 12.16 5.40
CA PRO A 49 14.26 12.61 6.79
C PRO A 49 15.73 12.79 7.22
N ALA A 50 16.08 13.89 7.90
CA ALA A 50 17.46 14.21 8.29
C ALA A 50 18.16 13.03 8.99
N LEU A 51 17.48 12.38 9.94
CA LEU A 51 17.95 11.22 10.68
C LEU A 51 18.33 10.03 9.79
N SER A 52 17.72 9.89 8.60
CA SER A 52 18.08 8.82 7.65
C SER A 52 19.54 8.94 7.20
N TRP A 53 20.02 10.17 6.96
CA TRP A 53 21.41 10.42 6.59
C TRP A 53 22.36 10.00 7.71
N TRP A 54 22.00 10.30 8.96
CA TRP A 54 22.80 9.91 10.11
C TRP A 54 22.82 8.40 10.32
N TYR A 55 21.65 7.76 10.26
CA TYR A 55 21.53 6.32 10.45
C TYR A 55 22.32 5.53 9.39
N GLU A 56 22.26 5.94 8.12
CA GLU A 56 23.04 5.29 7.05
C GLU A 56 24.55 5.34 7.29
N TYR A 57 25.04 6.45 7.82
CA TYR A 57 26.45 6.59 8.19
C TYR A 57 26.81 5.74 9.41
N ALA A 58 25.93 5.72 10.43
CA ALA A 58 26.15 5.08 11.72
C ALA A 58 26.02 3.55 11.69
N GLN A 59 25.08 2.99 10.92
CA GLN A 59 24.73 1.56 10.96
C GLN A 59 25.90 0.60 10.62
N SER A 60 26.91 1.08 9.88
CA SER A 60 28.11 0.29 9.54
C SER A 60 29.24 0.42 10.56
N ARG A 61 29.13 1.36 11.51
CA ARG A 61 30.20 1.75 12.44
C ARG A 61 29.91 1.35 13.89
N PHE A 62 28.64 1.19 14.25
CA PHE A 62 28.20 0.80 15.58
C PHE A 62 27.56 -0.58 15.55
N ASP A 63 27.74 -1.37 16.61
CA ASP A 63 27.09 -2.70 16.71
C ASP A 63 25.60 -2.57 16.98
N HIS A 64 25.26 -1.59 17.81
CA HIS A 64 23.90 -1.31 18.21
C HIS A 64 23.64 0.19 18.07
N VAL A 65 22.46 0.52 17.56
CA VAL A 65 21.97 1.89 17.48
C VAL A 65 20.62 1.92 18.18
N TYR A 66 20.49 2.75 19.19
CA TYR A 66 19.24 2.98 19.91
C TYR A 66 18.83 4.44 19.77
N ILE A 67 17.53 4.68 19.67
CA ILE A 67 16.96 6.03 19.66
C ILE A 67 16.06 6.18 20.87
N ILE A 68 16.30 7.17 21.71
CA ILE A 68 15.42 7.49 22.84
C ILE A 68 14.61 8.73 22.47
N SER A 69 13.28 8.60 22.49
CA SER A 69 12.35 9.69 22.20
C SER A 69 11.38 9.92 23.35
N ASN A 70 10.83 11.13 23.44
CA ASN A 70 9.75 11.43 24.36
C ASN A 70 8.41 10.86 23.83
N ALA A 71 7.41 10.77 24.70
CA ALA A 71 6.11 10.19 24.35
C ALA A 71 5.40 10.95 23.22
N TYR A 72 5.61 12.26 23.11
CA TYR A 72 5.00 13.10 22.08
C TYR A 72 5.56 12.76 20.67
N ASN A 73 6.88 12.63 20.56
CA ASN A 73 7.57 12.40 19.29
C ASN A 73 7.77 10.91 18.95
N PHE A 74 7.58 10.00 19.90
CA PHE A 74 7.84 8.56 19.75
C PHE A 74 7.24 7.96 18.46
N LYS A 75 5.97 8.27 18.16
CA LYS A 75 5.30 7.73 16.96
C LYS A 75 5.87 8.27 15.65
N HIS A 76 6.48 9.45 15.64
CA HIS A 76 7.16 9.96 14.45
C HIS A 76 8.42 9.13 14.14
N PHE A 77 9.24 8.85 15.15
CA PHE A 77 10.43 8.01 15.00
C PHE A 77 10.07 6.54 14.71
N GLU A 78 9.03 5.99 15.36
CA GLU A 78 8.54 4.62 15.10
C GLU A 78 8.09 4.44 13.62
N ARG A 79 7.40 5.44 13.06
CA ARG A 79 7.01 5.47 11.64
C ARG A 79 8.22 5.59 10.73
N TRP A 80 9.17 6.47 11.04
CA TRP A 80 10.43 6.61 10.32
C TRP A 80 11.20 5.29 10.25
N ALA A 81 11.37 4.60 11.38
CA ALA A 81 12.10 3.32 11.45
C ALA A 81 11.50 2.25 10.54
N SER A 82 10.17 2.20 10.47
CA SER A 82 9.44 1.27 9.58
C SER A 82 9.76 1.51 8.11
N GLY A 83 10.15 2.74 7.73
CA GLY A 83 10.50 3.11 6.36
C GLY A 83 11.97 2.92 5.98
N VAL A 84 12.88 2.71 6.94
CA VAL A 84 14.34 2.62 6.70
C VAL A 84 14.98 1.31 7.18
N ASN A 85 14.18 0.26 7.35
CA ASN A 85 14.61 -1.06 7.86
C ASN A 85 15.34 -0.98 9.23
N PHE A 86 14.99 0.01 10.07
CA PHE A 86 15.48 0.12 11.44
C PHE A 86 14.55 -0.67 12.37
N SER A 87 15.10 -1.48 13.28
CA SER A 87 14.26 -2.27 14.20
C SER A 87 13.48 -1.35 15.14
N ARG A 88 12.13 -1.42 15.09
CA ARG A 88 11.25 -0.60 15.94
C ARG A 88 11.52 -0.79 17.42
N GLU A 89 11.96 -1.97 17.84
CA GLU A 89 12.29 -2.26 19.24
C GLU A 89 13.47 -1.43 19.75
N ASN A 90 14.29 -0.88 18.85
CA ASN A 90 15.43 -0.04 19.18
C ASN A 90 15.05 1.45 19.30
N ILE A 91 13.77 1.79 19.11
CA ILE A 91 13.21 3.09 19.47
C ILE A 91 12.55 2.95 20.83
N LEU A 92 13.05 3.71 21.79
CA LEU A 92 12.60 3.70 23.17
C LEU A 92 11.73 4.92 23.43
N ASN A 93 10.62 4.71 24.13
CA ASN A 93 9.76 5.78 24.63
C ASN A 93 10.14 6.08 26.09
N GLY A 94 10.81 7.20 26.32
CA GLY A 94 11.20 7.66 27.66
C GLY A 94 10.07 8.32 28.46
N GLY A 95 8.86 8.41 27.90
CA GLY A 95 7.76 9.16 28.52
C GLY A 95 7.98 10.67 28.43
N LEU A 96 7.77 11.38 29.53
CA LEU A 96 8.19 12.77 29.68
C LEU A 96 9.65 12.77 30.12
N SER A 97 10.57 13.00 29.18
CA SER A 97 12.00 13.08 29.52
C SER A 97 12.22 14.19 30.55
N THR A 98 12.97 13.86 31.60
CA THR A 98 13.40 14.81 32.64
C THR A 98 14.87 15.20 32.49
N GLY A 99 15.53 14.77 31.41
CA GLY A 99 16.94 15.05 31.14
C GLY A 99 17.69 13.88 30.52
N ILE A 100 18.72 14.21 29.73
CA ILE A 100 19.56 13.25 29.02
C ILE A 100 20.18 12.15 29.91
N LEU A 101 20.55 12.45 31.16
CA LEU A 101 21.07 11.43 32.08
C LEU A 101 20.01 10.38 32.44
N GLN A 102 18.76 10.82 32.66
CA GLN A 102 17.64 9.92 32.93
C GLN A 102 17.35 9.03 31.72
N ASP A 103 17.42 9.61 30.53
CA ASP A 103 17.23 8.93 29.26
C ASP A 103 18.31 7.85 29.05
N LEU A 104 19.59 8.17 29.28
CA LEU A 104 20.70 7.23 29.18
C LEU A 104 20.56 6.08 30.18
N ALA A 105 20.21 6.38 31.43
CA ALA A 105 19.98 5.35 32.44
C ALA A 105 18.80 4.45 32.07
N PHE A 106 17.73 5.02 31.54
CA PHE A 106 16.59 4.27 31.03
C PHE A 106 16.97 3.35 29.86
N VAL A 107 17.71 3.86 28.87
CA VAL A 107 18.21 3.04 27.75
C VAL A 107 19.07 1.90 28.28
N HIS A 108 19.98 2.15 29.22
CA HIS A 108 20.83 1.13 29.81
C HIS A 108 20.02 0.05 30.54
N ARG A 109 19.02 0.43 31.35
CA ARG A 109 18.14 -0.54 32.06
C ARG A 109 17.36 -1.43 31.09
N VAL A 110 16.84 -0.86 30.00
CA VAL A 110 16.01 -1.59 29.04
C VAL A 110 16.85 -2.48 28.12
N LYS A 111 17.97 -1.96 27.61
CA LYS A 111 18.80 -2.65 26.60
C LYS A 111 19.99 -3.40 27.18
N GLN A 112 20.28 -3.22 28.47
CA GLN A 112 21.38 -3.88 29.17
C GLN A 112 22.72 -3.76 28.43
N ILE A 113 23.07 -2.53 28.03
CA ILE A 113 24.26 -2.24 27.21
C ILE A 113 25.52 -2.79 27.89
N GLN A 114 26.34 -3.52 27.13
CA GLN A 114 27.59 -4.17 27.58
C GLN A 114 28.85 -3.56 26.94
N SER A 115 28.74 -2.42 26.27
CA SER A 115 29.82 -1.74 25.58
C SER A 115 29.93 -0.28 26.01
N ASP A 116 31.04 0.36 25.65
CA ASP A 116 31.11 1.82 25.64
C ASP A 116 30.05 2.39 24.70
N ILE A 117 29.59 3.61 24.99
CA ILE A 117 28.56 4.30 24.22
C ILE A 117 29.10 5.57 23.58
N VAL A 118 28.51 5.89 22.43
CA VAL A 118 28.57 7.21 21.80
C VAL A 118 27.18 7.80 21.83
N ILE A 119 27.08 9.09 22.14
CA ILE A 119 25.82 9.81 22.29
C ILE A 119 25.79 10.96 21.29
N THR A 120 24.74 11.02 20.47
CA THR A 120 24.50 12.08 19.48
C THR A 120 23.04 12.54 19.53
N SER A 121 22.66 13.50 18.68
CA SER A 121 21.27 13.91 18.49
C SER A 121 20.68 13.39 17.17
N ALA A 122 19.36 13.53 16.99
CA ALA A 122 18.67 13.10 15.77
C ALA A 122 18.87 14.06 14.59
N GLU A 123 19.33 15.28 14.86
CA GLU A 123 19.57 16.36 13.90
C GLU A 123 21.01 16.34 13.35
N MET A 124 21.79 15.31 13.66
CA MET A 124 23.12 15.16 13.10
C MET A 124 23.04 14.86 11.60
N ILE A 125 23.85 15.53 10.80
CA ILE A 125 23.97 15.26 9.36
C ILE A 125 25.44 15.01 9.03
N PRO A 126 25.79 13.87 8.43
CA PRO A 126 27.18 13.56 8.13
C PRO A 126 27.74 14.46 7.02
N THR A 127 29.01 14.88 7.09
CA THR A 127 29.73 15.67 6.05
C THR A 127 30.57 14.79 5.13
N ASN A 128 31.08 15.33 4.03
CA ASN A 128 32.10 14.64 3.22
C ASN A 128 33.44 14.53 3.96
N VAL A 129 33.75 15.48 4.85
CA VAL A 129 34.90 15.41 5.77
C VAL A 129 34.79 14.16 6.66
N LEU A 130 33.61 13.90 7.25
CA LEU A 130 33.31 12.68 8.00
C LEU A 130 33.45 11.37 7.21
N GLN A 131 33.32 11.42 5.88
CA GLN A 131 33.51 10.25 5.02
C GLN A 131 34.99 9.95 4.78
N HIS A 132 35.89 10.91 4.95
CA HIS A 132 37.34 10.74 4.71
C HIS A 132 38.16 10.58 6.01
N THR A 133 37.76 11.18 7.13
CA THR A 133 38.41 11.03 8.44
C THR A 133 37.70 9.98 9.31
N HIS A 134 37.86 8.71 8.94
CA HIS A 134 37.05 7.58 9.45
C HIS A 134 37.09 7.28 10.98
N SER A 135 38.03 7.81 11.77
CA SER A 135 38.25 7.35 13.17
C SER A 135 38.31 8.45 14.25
N GLU A 136 38.54 9.71 13.88
CA GLU A 136 38.88 10.74 14.88
C GLU A 136 37.66 11.22 15.69
N LEU A 137 36.46 11.13 15.11
CA LEU A 137 35.25 11.66 15.73
C LEU A 137 34.71 10.77 16.85
N PHE A 138 34.88 9.44 16.73
CA PHE A 138 34.24 8.47 17.63
C PHE A 138 35.21 7.49 18.31
N ASP A 139 36.41 7.26 17.78
CA ASP A 139 37.23 6.09 18.15
C ASP A 139 38.52 6.40 18.93
N VAL A 140 38.82 7.67 19.21
CA VAL A 140 40.12 8.04 19.84
C VAL A 140 40.16 7.74 21.34
N ASP A 141 39.08 8.02 22.07
CA ASP A 141 39.01 7.86 23.52
C ASP A 141 37.71 7.15 23.95
N ARG A 142 37.70 6.57 25.16
CA ARG A 142 36.48 5.97 25.76
C ARG A 142 35.53 7.05 26.27
N ASN A 143 36.08 8.06 26.95
CA ASN A 143 35.36 9.20 27.51
C ASN A 143 35.82 10.47 26.79
N PHE A 144 34.94 11.10 26.04
CA PHE A 144 35.27 12.29 25.27
C PHE A 144 34.09 13.23 25.07
N ILE A 145 34.39 14.47 24.73
CA ILE A 145 33.41 15.51 24.40
C ILE A 145 33.91 16.24 23.15
N ARG A 146 33.08 16.25 22.10
CA ARG A 146 33.30 17.06 20.90
C ARG A 146 32.46 18.32 21.00
N MET A 147 33.12 19.45 20.81
CA MET A 147 32.52 20.78 20.85
C MET A 147 32.54 21.39 19.45
N ILE A 148 31.47 22.10 19.09
CA ILE A 148 31.50 23.09 18.01
C ILE A 148 31.35 24.43 18.70
N ASP A 149 32.31 25.33 18.48
CA ASP A 149 32.46 26.55 19.28
C ASP A 149 32.50 26.27 20.79
N GLU A 150 31.45 26.64 21.54
CA GLU A 150 31.30 26.41 22.98
C GLU A 150 30.19 25.40 23.31
N ASP A 151 29.55 24.80 22.30
CA ASP A 151 28.42 23.88 22.47
C ASP A 151 28.83 22.41 22.34
N PRO A 152 28.59 21.58 23.37
CA PRO A 152 28.91 20.17 23.31
C PRO A 152 27.90 19.45 22.42
N PHE A 153 28.38 18.63 21.49
CA PHE A 153 27.53 17.99 20.47
C PHE A 153 27.61 16.46 20.44
N ILE A 154 28.78 15.88 20.69
CA ILE A 154 28.99 14.43 20.70
C ILE A 154 29.73 14.04 21.96
N PHE A 155 29.29 12.94 22.56
CA PHE A 155 29.86 12.43 23.80
C PHE A 155 30.26 10.96 23.64
N GLY A 156 31.44 10.61 24.13
CA GLY A 156 31.81 9.23 24.42
C GLY A 156 31.70 8.99 25.91
N MET A 157 31.12 7.87 26.29
CA MET A 157 31.03 7.45 27.68
C MET A 157 31.36 5.96 27.79
N SER A 158 32.29 5.65 28.69
CA SER A 158 32.66 4.28 29.00
C SER A 158 31.52 3.55 29.72
N LEU A 159 31.41 2.24 29.56
CA LEU A 159 30.39 1.42 30.23
C LEU A 159 30.33 1.66 31.75
N GLU A 160 31.49 1.83 32.40
CA GLU A 160 31.60 2.05 33.84
C GLU A 160 30.96 3.39 34.25
N LEU A 161 31.05 4.42 33.40
CA LEU A 161 30.37 5.69 33.65
C LEU A 161 28.87 5.53 33.46
N LEU A 162 28.43 4.84 32.39
CA LEU A 162 27.01 4.59 32.13
C LEU A 162 26.33 3.85 33.29
N GLN A 163 27.00 2.83 33.84
CA GLN A 163 26.52 2.08 35.02
C GLN A 163 26.40 2.96 36.27
N GLY A 164 27.23 4.00 36.39
CA GLY A 164 27.21 4.94 37.51
C GLY A 164 26.21 6.09 37.36
N VAL A 165 25.38 6.12 36.31
CA VAL A 165 24.44 7.23 36.07
C VAL A 165 23.28 7.21 37.08
N ASP A 166 22.71 6.04 37.38
CA ASP A 166 21.60 5.92 38.35
C ASP A 166 22.03 6.38 39.75
N ASP A 167 23.18 5.89 40.24
CA ASP A 167 23.80 6.33 41.50
C ASP A 167 24.04 7.85 41.56
N TYR A 168 24.33 8.48 40.42
CA TYR A 168 24.53 9.92 40.34
C TYR A 168 23.22 10.69 40.38
N ILE A 169 22.21 10.23 39.64
CA ILE A 169 20.86 10.82 39.62
C ILE A 169 20.26 10.82 41.03
N GLU A 170 20.37 9.71 41.77
CA GLU A 170 19.88 9.61 43.15
C GLU A 170 20.50 10.65 44.09
N LYS A 171 21.78 10.99 43.87
CA LYS A 171 22.54 11.91 44.73
C LYS A 171 22.34 13.39 44.39
N VAL A 172 22.06 13.71 43.13
CA VAL A 172 22.04 15.11 42.63
C VAL A 172 20.61 15.69 42.57
N ALA A 173 19.59 14.87 42.79
CA ALA A 173 18.17 15.17 42.59
C ALA A 173 17.82 15.56 41.13
N PRO A 174 16.65 15.12 40.61
CA PRO A 174 16.23 15.51 39.28
C PRO A 174 15.87 17.00 39.28
N THR A 175 16.67 17.83 38.62
CA THR A 175 16.22 19.16 38.21
C THR A 175 15.96 19.11 36.72
N ALA A 176 14.77 19.58 36.31
CA ALA A 176 14.45 19.83 34.92
C ALA A 176 15.36 20.95 34.44
N ASP A 177 16.54 20.60 33.96
CA ASP A 177 17.52 21.55 33.47
C ASP A 177 17.17 21.94 32.03
N THR A 178 17.16 23.24 31.76
CA THR A 178 16.98 23.78 30.41
C THR A 178 18.14 23.41 29.49
N ASP A 179 19.30 23.02 30.04
CA ASP A 179 20.50 22.67 29.27
C ASP A 179 21.02 21.26 29.56
N GLN A 180 20.39 20.28 28.91
CA GLN A 180 20.71 18.87 29.09
C GLN A 180 22.15 18.51 28.65
N LYS A 181 22.66 19.14 27.58
CA LYS A 181 23.97 18.80 27.01
C LYS A 181 25.11 19.26 27.93
N ASN A 182 25.01 20.45 28.53
CA ASN A 182 26.02 20.90 29.51
C ASN A 182 25.97 20.09 30.81
N ARG A 183 24.80 19.58 31.22
CA ARG A 183 24.71 18.66 32.36
C ARG A 183 25.42 17.33 32.10
N LEU A 184 25.27 16.76 30.90
CA LEU A 184 26.00 15.55 30.50
C LEU A 184 27.52 15.82 30.44
N LYS A 185 27.94 16.95 29.88
CA LYS A 185 29.34 17.39 29.88
C LYS A 185 29.90 17.46 31.30
N LEU A 186 29.18 18.09 32.23
CA LEU A 186 29.60 18.21 33.63
C LEU A 186 29.72 16.83 34.31
N TYR A 187 28.76 15.93 34.07
CA TYR A 187 28.83 14.56 34.58
C TYR A 187 30.08 13.83 34.08
N ILE A 188 30.35 13.86 32.77
CA ILE A 188 31.51 13.19 32.18
C ILE A 188 32.82 13.78 32.72
N ILE A 189 32.98 15.10 32.75
CA ILE A 189 34.22 15.74 33.23
C ILE A 189 34.45 15.44 34.71
N THR A 190 33.40 15.43 35.54
CA THR A 190 33.53 15.20 36.98
C THR A 190 33.77 13.73 37.34
N LYS A 191 33.25 12.78 36.55
CA LYS A 191 33.38 11.34 36.81
C LYS A 191 34.50 10.65 36.03
N ALA A 192 34.91 11.21 34.90
CA ALA A 192 36.08 10.76 34.15
C ALA A 192 37.17 11.84 34.16
N HIS A 193 38.08 11.75 35.13
CA HIS A 193 39.22 12.68 35.32
C HIS A 193 40.16 12.84 34.11
N ARG A 194 40.01 12.01 33.07
CA ARG A 194 40.80 12.04 31.82
C ARG A 194 39.92 12.13 30.56
N ALA A 195 38.69 12.64 30.67
CA ALA A 195 37.85 12.84 29.49
C ALA A 195 38.52 13.82 28.52
N SER A 196 38.67 13.46 27.25
CA SER A 196 39.24 14.35 26.25
C SER A 196 38.19 15.35 25.76
N ILE A 197 38.59 16.61 25.61
CA ILE A 197 37.73 17.67 25.06
C ILE A 197 38.43 18.21 23.83
N SER A 198 37.75 18.19 22.69
CA SER A 198 38.28 18.70 21.43
C SER A 198 37.27 19.61 20.74
N LYS A 199 37.74 20.76 20.28
CA LYS A 199 36.96 21.70 19.47
C LYS A 199 37.10 21.36 18.00
N LEU A 200 35.98 21.27 17.29
CA LEU A 200 35.91 21.07 15.84
C LEU A 200 35.71 22.42 15.15
N SER A 201 36.30 22.60 13.96
CA SER A 201 36.13 23.81 13.16
C SER A 201 34.73 23.86 12.53
N VAL A 202 34.03 24.99 12.64
CA VAL A 202 32.72 25.21 12.01
C VAL A 202 32.83 25.11 10.48
N GLU A 203 33.96 25.50 9.88
CA GLU A 203 34.15 25.45 8.42
C GLU A 203 34.20 24.01 7.90
N ASP A 204 34.85 23.11 8.63
CA ASP A 204 35.00 21.68 8.25
C ASP A 204 33.74 20.85 8.58
N TYR A 205 32.93 21.35 9.51
CA TYR A 205 31.79 20.64 10.08
C TYR A 205 30.49 21.44 10.03
N SER A 206 30.39 22.36 9.07
CA SER A 206 29.26 23.30 8.92
C SER A 206 27.92 22.59 8.91
N VAL A 207 27.84 21.37 8.37
CA VAL A 207 26.60 20.58 8.28
C VAL A 207 26.11 20.06 9.66
N PHE A 208 26.96 20.06 10.69
CA PHE A 208 26.52 19.79 12.07
C PHE A 208 25.80 20.98 12.73
N SER A 209 25.92 22.18 12.17
CA SER A 209 25.14 23.33 12.65
C SER A 209 23.64 23.15 12.40
N TYR A 210 23.19 22.13 11.65
CA TYR A 210 21.77 21.81 11.62
C TYR A 210 21.25 21.41 13.00
N ALA A 211 22.09 20.88 13.88
CA ALA A 211 21.68 20.50 15.22
C ALA A 211 21.65 21.67 16.22
N ASP A 212 22.02 22.87 15.79
CA ASP A 212 21.78 24.11 16.51
C ASP A 212 20.26 24.30 16.67
N PRO A 213 19.72 24.44 17.91
CA PRO A 213 18.29 24.68 18.12
C PRO A 213 17.76 25.96 17.46
N ASP A 214 18.62 26.93 17.14
CA ASP A 214 18.23 28.27 16.68
C ASP A 214 18.18 28.42 15.15
N VAL A 215 18.43 27.34 14.39
CA VAL A 215 18.24 27.35 12.93
C VAL A 215 16.82 27.80 12.59
N SER A 216 16.71 28.91 11.85
CA SER A 216 15.43 29.44 11.37
C SER A 216 14.92 28.71 10.14
N LEU A 217 13.62 28.88 9.83
CA LEU A 217 13.05 28.37 8.58
C LEU A 217 13.75 28.93 7.34
N GLN A 218 14.16 30.19 7.35
CA GLN A 218 14.88 30.77 6.21
C GLN A 218 16.24 30.09 6.00
N SER A 219 17.01 29.89 7.08
CA SER A 219 18.27 29.15 7.01
C SER A 219 18.07 27.71 6.54
N TYR A 220 16.98 27.06 6.95
CA TYR A 220 16.60 25.75 6.46
C TYR A 220 16.38 25.70 4.95
N LEU A 221 15.66 26.68 4.40
CA LEU A 221 15.40 26.73 2.96
C LEU A 221 16.66 27.07 2.14
N ASP A 222 17.48 27.99 2.65
CA ASP A 222 18.66 28.47 1.92
C ASP A 222 19.81 27.46 1.90
N VAL A 223 19.94 26.67 2.97
CA VAL A 223 21.11 25.80 3.17
C VAL A 223 20.70 24.33 3.29
N TRP A 224 19.80 24.02 4.20
CA TRP A 224 19.61 22.65 4.70
C TRP A 224 18.74 21.78 3.82
N GLN A 225 17.72 22.35 3.18
CA GLN A 225 16.77 21.60 2.37
C GLN A 225 17.46 20.82 1.24
N PHE A 226 18.61 21.32 0.75
CA PHE A 226 19.31 20.81 -0.42
C PHE A 226 20.77 20.43 -0.17
N CYS A 227 21.27 20.47 1.08
CA CYS A 227 22.70 20.32 1.39
C CYS A 227 23.30 18.94 1.03
N LYS A 228 22.46 17.96 0.68
CA LYS A 228 22.85 16.60 0.31
C LYS A 228 22.54 16.22 -1.14
N ASN A 229 22.23 17.21 -1.99
CA ASN A 229 21.95 16.95 -3.40
C ASN A 229 23.16 16.36 -4.14
N ASP A 230 24.40 16.80 -3.86
CA ASP A 230 25.60 16.27 -4.52
C ASP A 230 25.87 14.79 -4.16
N ASP A 231 25.69 14.42 -2.89
CA ASP A 231 25.78 13.03 -2.42
C ASP A 231 24.75 12.16 -3.17
N PHE A 232 23.57 12.72 -3.42
CA PHE A 232 22.52 12.09 -4.20
C PHE A 232 22.88 11.99 -5.70
N ASP A 233 23.41 13.04 -6.30
CA ASP A 233 23.82 13.09 -7.70
C ASP A 233 24.93 12.08 -8.03
N SER A 234 25.81 11.78 -7.07
CA SER A 234 26.80 10.70 -7.20
C SER A 234 26.14 9.32 -7.32
N ARG A 235 25.06 9.04 -6.55
CA ARG A 235 24.27 7.81 -6.63
C ARG A 235 23.53 7.71 -7.98
N ARG A 236 23.05 8.85 -8.52
CA ARG A 236 22.31 8.95 -9.79
C ARG A 236 23.13 8.55 -11.02
N LYS A 237 24.44 8.78 -11.05
CA LYS A 237 25.31 8.52 -12.23
C LYS A 237 25.41 7.04 -12.62
N SER A 238 25.08 6.11 -11.72
CA SER A 238 25.12 4.66 -11.95
C SER A 238 23.78 4.04 -12.39
N PHE A 239 22.69 4.81 -12.39
CA PHE A 239 21.33 4.30 -12.51
C PHE A 239 20.67 4.72 -13.83
N LYS A 240 20.00 3.78 -14.50
CA LYS A 240 19.26 4.02 -15.75
C LYS A 240 17.82 4.39 -15.44
N PHE A 241 17.52 5.68 -15.45
CA PHE A 241 16.18 6.20 -15.22
C PHE A 241 15.20 5.81 -16.33
N GLN A 242 14.01 5.38 -15.92
CA GLN A 242 12.84 5.36 -16.80
C GLN A 242 12.24 6.77 -16.86
N THR A 243 11.84 7.22 -18.04
CA THR A 243 11.35 8.59 -18.25
C THR A 243 9.97 8.66 -18.87
N LYS A 244 9.48 7.55 -19.44
CA LYS A 244 8.19 7.50 -20.09
C LYS A 244 7.10 7.20 -19.07
N PRO A 245 6.03 8.01 -19.00
CA PRO A 245 4.82 7.61 -18.31
C PRO A 245 4.31 6.28 -18.87
N LEU A 246 3.78 5.46 -17.98
CA LEU A 246 3.19 4.17 -18.29
C LEU A 246 1.69 4.25 -18.01
N HIS A 247 0.90 3.63 -18.88
CA HIS A 247 -0.55 3.50 -18.73
C HIS A 247 -0.90 2.01 -18.85
N MET A 248 -1.61 1.48 -17.85
CA MET A 248 -2.02 0.08 -17.84
C MET A 248 -3.49 -0.03 -17.51
N ARG A 249 -4.22 -0.78 -18.35
CA ARG A 249 -5.63 -1.08 -18.14
C ARG A 249 -5.84 -2.50 -17.64
N ALA A 250 -6.76 -2.63 -16.71
CA ALA A 250 -7.51 -3.86 -16.52
C ALA A 250 -8.98 -3.57 -16.79
N TYR A 251 -9.72 -4.61 -17.14
CA TYR A 251 -11.07 -4.46 -17.67
C TYR A 251 -12.11 -5.07 -16.74
N ALA A 252 -13.35 -4.63 -16.88
CA ALA A 252 -14.46 -5.27 -16.19
C ALA A 252 -14.66 -6.71 -16.69
N ARG A 253 -15.35 -7.50 -15.87
CA ARG A 253 -15.66 -8.89 -16.19
C ARG A 253 -17.11 -9.22 -15.93
N VAL A 254 -17.63 -10.19 -16.69
CA VAL A 254 -18.93 -10.79 -16.43
C VAL A 254 -18.78 -12.29 -16.15
N GLY A 255 -19.32 -12.74 -15.02
CA GLY A 255 -19.45 -14.17 -14.73
C GLY A 255 -20.56 -14.77 -15.58
N LEU A 256 -20.22 -15.65 -16.51
CA LEU A 256 -21.16 -16.29 -17.42
C LEU A 256 -21.79 -17.56 -16.83
N MET A 257 -21.10 -18.27 -15.94
CA MET A 257 -21.64 -19.47 -15.29
C MET A 257 -20.95 -19.76 -13.95
N GLY A 258 -21.66 -20.42 -13.03
CA GLY A 258 -21.08 -21.01 -11.83
C GLY A 258 -20.94 -20.09 -10.61
N ASN A 259 -20.97 -18.77 -10.78
CA ASN A 259 -20.97 -17.85 -9.64
C ASN A 259 -22.26 -18.01 -8.81
N PRO A 260 -22.16 -18.06 -7.46
CA PRO A 260 -21.03 -17.63 -6.63
C PRO A 260 -20.09 -18.76 -6.13
N SER A 261 -19.94 -19.89 -6.84
CA SER A 261 -19.21 -21.07 -6.32
C SER A 261 -17.68 -20.95 -6.24
N ASP A 262 -17.09 -19.87 -6.75
CA ASP A 262 -15.63 -19.66 -6.76
C ASP A 262 -15.03 -19.57 -5.34
N GLY A 263 -15.76 -18.98 -4.38
CA GLY A 263 -15.36 -18.95 -2.97
C GLY A 263 -15.60 -20.25 -2.21
N PHE A 264 -16.05 -21.31 -2.88
CA PHE A 264 -16.57 -22.55 -2.28
C PHE A 264 -15.98 -23.82 -2.94
N TYR A 265 -14.81 -23.70 -3.56
CA TYR A 265 -14.15 -24.78 -4.31
C TYR A 265 -14.97 -25.31 -5.49
N GLY A 266 -15.74 -24.42 -6.13
CA GLY A 266 -16.57 -24.72 -7.29
C GLY A 266 -15.87 -24.52 -8.63
N LYS A 267 -16.68 -24.34 -9.67
CA LYS A 267 -16.22 -24.10 -11.04
C LYS A 267 -16.97 -22.92 -11.61
N THR A 268 -16.30 -22.01 -12.30
CA THR A 268 -16.93 -20.85 -12.93
C THR A 268 -16.42 -20.61 -14.35
N MET A 269 -17.17 -19.81 -15.10
CA MET A 269 -16.80 -19.37 -16.44
C MET A 269 -17.04 -17.87 -16.53
N SER A 270 -16.04 -17.11 -16.96
CA SER A 270 -16.12 -15.65 -17.04
C SER A 270 -15.55 -15.11 -18.34
N LEU A 271 -16.05 -13.95 -18.74
CA LEU A 271 -15.62 -13.21 -19.91
C LEU A 271 -15.09 -11.84 -19.48
N LEU A 272 -13.92 -11.47 -19.96
CA LEU A 272 -13.39 -10.12 -19.85
C LEU A 272 -14.06 -9.23 -20.91
N ILE A 273 -14.50 -8.02 -20.54
CA ILE A 273 -15.22 -7.11 -21.43
C ILE A 273 -14.54 -5.74 -21.52
N SER A 274 -14.39 -5.21 -22.73
CA SER A 274 -13.72 -3.92 -22.97
C SER A 274 -14.62 -2.70 -22.73
N ASN A 275 -15.92 -2.91 -22.52
CA ASN A 275 -16.91 -1.85 -22.29
C ASN A 275 -16.56 -0.95 -21.10
N PHE A 276 -15.94 -1.52 -20.06
CA PHE A 276 -15.50 -0.80 -18.88
C PHE A 276 -14.10 -1.21 -18.44
N TRP A 277 -13.37 -0.29 -17.83
CA TRP A 277 -11.96 -0.43 -17.48
C TRP A 277 -11.58 0.37 -16.23
N ALA A 278 -10.51 -0.06 -15.61
CA ALA A 278 -9.72 0.74 -14.68
C ALA A 278 -8.32 0.91 -15.28
N GLU A 279 -7.83 2.14 -15.30
CA GLU A 279 -6.51 2.49 -15.80
C GLU A 279 -5.68 3.04 -14.66
N VAL A 280 -4.45 2.56 -14.56
CA VAL A 280 -3.44 3.13 -13.68
C VAL A 280 -2.46 3.90 -14.56
N THR A 281 -2.14 5.13 -14.14
CA THR A 281 -1.07 5.93 -14.73
C THR A 281 0.08 6.01 -13.74
N LEU A 282 1.26 5.59 -14.17
CA LEU A 282 2.51 5.69 -13.40
C LEU A 282 3.46 6.63 -14.13
N ILE A 283 3.92 7.66 -13.43
CA ILE A 283 4.89 8.64 -13.94
C ILE A 283 6.19 8.42 -13.15
N PRO A 284 7.23 7.83 -13.78
CA PRO A 284 8.53 7.69 -13.14
C PRO A 284 9.09 9.05 -12.72
N ASN A 285 9.74 9.12 -11.56
CA ASN A 285 10.41 10.36 -11.17
C ASN A 285 11.69 10.53 -12.00
N GLY A 286 11.91 11.74 -12.52
CA GLY A 286 13.06 12.08 -13.32
C GLY A 286 14.34 12.26 -12.50
N ALA A 287 15.49 12.17 -13.15
CA ALA A 287 16.78 12.41 -12.50
C ALA A 287 16.92 13.82 -11.90
N GLY A 288 16.19 14.80 -12.45
CA GLY A 288 16.15 16.18 -11.94
C GLY A 288 15.07 16.43 -10.87
N ASP A 289 14.26 15.43 -10.52
CA ASP A 289 13.23 15.60 -9.50
C ASP A 289 13.88 15.62 -8.10
N GLU A 290 13.45 16.55 -7.25
CA GLU A 290 13.94 16.68 -5.87
C GLU A 290 13.67 15.41 -5.03
N LEU A 291 12.53 14.76 -5.28
CA LEU A 291 12.07 13.56 -4.56
C LEU A 291 12.17 12.30 -5.43
N VAL A 292 13.32 12.08 -6.06
CA VAL A 292 13.47 11.04 -7.07
C VAL A 292 13.15 9.61 -6.59
N GLU A 293 13.45 9.26 -5.35
CA GLU A 293 13.11 7.95 -4.74
C GLU A 293 11.67 7.87 -4.20
N ALA A 294 10.95 8.99 -4.11
CA ALA A 294 9.67 9.03 -3.44
C ALA A 294 8.55 8.37 -4.25
N ILE A 295 7.67 7.64 -3.57
CA ILE A 295 6.42 7.15 -4.13
C ILE A 295 5.30 8.11 -3.71
N THR A 296 4.56 8.63 -4.68
CA THR A 296 3.45 9.57 -4.44
C THR A 296 2.17 9.04 -5.06
N ILE A 297 1.12 8.90 -4.26
CA ILE A 297 -0.22 8.61 -4.76
C ILE A 297 -0.93 9.93 -5.02
N LEU A 298 -1.29 10.18 -6.27
CA LEU A 298 -1.98 11.37 -6.69
C LEU A 298 -3.50 11.13 -6.66
N PRO A 299 -4.29 12.05 -6.06
CA PRO A 299 -5.74 11.92 -6.05
C PRO A 299 -6.31 12.19 -7.44
N ASN A 300 -7.37 11.45 -7.82
CA ASN A 300 -8.17 11.79 -8.99
C ASN A 300 -9.45 12.53 -8.51
N PRO A 301 -9.76 13.73 -9.03
CA PRO A 301 -10.90 14.53 -8.56
C PRO A 301 -12.27 13.85 -8.70
N VAL A 302 -12.39 12.82 -9.53
CA VAL A 302 -13.64 12.10 -9.80
C VAL A 302 -13.60 10.71 -9.20
N SER A 303 -12.54 9.94 -9.44
CA SER A 303 -12.44 8.54 -9.02
C SER A 303 -12.02 8.38 -7.55
N ASP A 304 -11.33 9.37 -6.97
CA ASP A 304 -10.78 9.34 -5.60
C ASP A 304 -10.62 10.76 -5.00
N PRO A 305 -11.74 11.50 -4.81
CA PRO A 305 -11.70 12.92 -4.47
C PRO A 305 -11.15 13.18 -3.06
N HIS A 306 -10.15 14.04 -2.97
CA HIS A 306 -9.60 14.56 -1.70
C HIS A 306 -9.83 16.06 -1.53
N LYS A 307 -10.49 16.69 -2.50
CA LYS A 307 -10.81 18.11 -2.54
C LYS A 307 -12.24 18.25 -3.00
N PHE A 308 -13.02 18.98 -2.20
CA PHE A 308 -14.44 19.20 -2.43
C PHE A 308 -14.68 20.71 -2.53
N SER A 309 -15.65 21.11 -3.35
CA SER A 309 -15.99 22.53 -3.55
C SER A 309 -16.66 23.14 -2.32
N SER A 310 -17.32 22.33 -1.49
CA SER A 310 -18.00 22.72 -0.26
C SER A 310 -18.17 21.52 0.68
N LEU A 311 -18.57 21.79 1.93
CA LEU A 311 -18.97 20.73 2.87
C LEU A 311 -20.17 19.94 2.36
N GLU A 312 -21.12 20.59 1.70
CA GLU A 312 -22.28 19.93 1.09
C GLU A 312 -21.86 18.94 -0.01
N CYS A 313 -20.90 19.31 -0.86
CA CYS A 313 -20.34 18.41 -1.86
C CYS A 313 -19.64 17.21 -1.21
N LEU A 314 -18.85 17.43 -0.15
CA LEU A 314 -18.22 16.34 0.61
C LEU A 314 -19.26 15.38 1.20
N VAL A 315 -20.35 15.92 1.79
CA VAL A 315 -21.45 15.10 2.34
C VAL A 315 -22.13 14.28 1.25
N GLY A 316 -22.50 14.91 0.13
CA GLY A 316 -23.18 14.24 -0.98
C GLY A 316 -22.35 13.10 -1.58
N VAL A 317 -21.07 13.35 -1.86
CA VAL A 317 -20.15 12.30 -2.37
C VAL A 317 -19.98 11.18 -1.35
N SER A 318 -19.81 11.51 -0.07
CA SER A 318 -19.60 10.49 0.98
C SER A 318 -20.83 9.60 1.21
N GLN A 319 -22.04 10.09 0.94
CA GLN A 319 -23.27 9.30 1.04
C GLN A 319 -23.41 8.27 -0.08
N ILE A 320 -22.87 8.57 -1.26
CA ILE A 320 -22.93 7.71 -2.45
C ILE A 320 -21.73 6.74 -2.47
N ASP A 321 -20.52 7.27 -2.37
CA ASP A 321 -19.28 6.52 -2.55
C ASP A 321 -18.72 5.92 -1.26
N GLY A 322 -19.26 6.34 -0.10
CA GLY A 322 -18.73 5.99 1.22
C GLY A 322 -17.44 6.75 1.55
N TYR A 323 -16.66 6.19 2.46
CA TYR A 323 -15.44 6.81 3.01
C TYR A 323 -14.15 6.12 2.59
N GLU A 324 -14.26 4.98 1.90
CA GLU A 324 -13.13 4.14 1.55
C GLU A 324 -12.54 4.57 0.21
N THR A 325 -11.35 5.16 0.26
CA THR A 325 -10.62 5.71 -0.88
C THR A 325 -9.85 4.63 -1.65
N GLY A 326 -9.58 4.91 -2.92
CA GLY A 326 -8.85 3.97 -3.79
C GLY A 326 -7.35 3.88 -3.48
N ASP A 327 -6.78 4.90 -2.83
CA ASP A 327 -5.37 4.92 -2.43
C ASP A 327 -4.96 3.73 -1.55
N ARG A 328 -5.85 3.20 -0.70
CA ARG A 328 -5.59 2.00 0.11
C ARG A 328 -5.32 0.77 -0.76
N LEU A 329 -6.01 0.64 -1.90
CA LEU A 329 -5.82 -0.45 -2.86
C LEU A 329 -4.43 -0.35 -3.48
N LEU A 330 -4.00 0.86 -3.85
CA LEU A 330 -2.69 1.10 -4.43
C LEU A 330 -1.57 0.79 -3.43
N ARG A 331 -1.69 1.26 -2.17
CA ARG A 331 -0.71 1.01 -1.11
C ARG A 331 -0.57 -0.48 -0.80
N ALA A 332 -1.69 -1.17 -0.64
CA ALA A 332 -1.73 -2.60 -0.36
C ALA A 332 -1.11 -3.41 -1.52
N CYS A 333 -1.41 -3.04 -2.77
CA CYS A 333 -0.78 -3.66 -3.94
C CYS A 333 0.74 -3.49 -3.96
N CYS A 334 1.25 -2.27 -3.74
CA CYS A 334 2.70 -2.01 -3.67
C CYS A 334 3.36 -2.85 -2.57
N LYS A 335 2.72 -2.97 -1.40
CA LYS A 335 3.23 -3.78 -0.28
C LYS A 335 3.29 -5.26 -0.65
N VAL A 336 2.20 -5.83 -1.17
CA VAL A 336 2.15 -7.25 -1.56
C VAL A 336 3.16 -7.55 -2.66
N PHE A 337 3.28 -6.68 -3.66
CA PHE A 337 4.25 -6.81 -4.75
C PHE A 337 5.70 -6.80 -4.22
N TYR A 338 6.05 -5.81 -3.40
CA TYR A 338 7.40 -5.69 -2.82
C TYR A 338 7.77 -6.90 -1.96
N LEU A 339 6.87 -7.31 -1.06
CA LEU A 339 7.11 -8.45 -0.18
C LEU A 339 7.26 -9.75 -0.98
N HIS A 340 6.40 -9.97 -1.98
CA HIS A 340 6.52 -11.15 -2.83
C HIS A 340 7.86 -11.18 -3.58
N CYS A 341 8.30 -10.05 -4.15
CA CYS A 341 9.59 -9.98 -4.82
C CYS A 341 10.75 -10.24 -3.85
N LYS A 342 10.71 -9.63 -2.66
CA LYS A 342 11.72 -9.81 -1.62
C LYS A 342 11.80 -11.26 -1.14
N ASP A 343 10.67 -11.88 -0.82
CA ASP A 343 10.60 -13.22 -0.24
C ASP A 343 11.01 -14.31 -1.25
N ASN A 344 10.87 -14.03 -2.56
CA ASN A 344 11.23 -14.95 -3.65
C ASN A 344 12.54 -14.57 -4.36
N GLY A 345 13.30 -13.59 -3.84
CA GLY A 345 14.58 -13.18 -4.42
C GLY A 345 14.48 -12.57 -5.82
N ILE A 346 13.34 -12.01 -6.19
CA ILE A 346 13.14 -11.30 -7.47
C ILE A 346 13.76 -9.90 -7.32
N PRO A 347 14.83 -9.57 -8.07
CA PRO A 347 15.52 -8.31 -7.92
C PRO A 347 14.68 -7.17 -8.52
N ILE A 348 14.36 -6.17 -7.70
CA ILE A 348 13.72 -4.92 -8.13
C ILE A 348 14.55 -3.73 -7.64
N ASP A 349 14.75 -2.73 -8.50
CA ASP A 349 15.54 -1.55 -8.18
C ASP A 349 14.66 -0.42 -7.65
N THR A 350 14.73 -0.17 -6.34
CA THR A 350 13.88 0.82 -5.67
C THR A 350 14.50 2.23 -5.60
N ARG A 351 15.60 2.49 -6.33
CA ARG A 351 16.27 3.81 -6.36
C ARG A 351 15.52 4.85 -7.20
N GLN A 352 14.49 4.42 -7.93
CA GLN A 352 13.58 5.32 -8.64
C GLN A 352 12.17 5.14 -8.13
N GLY A 353 11.63 6.20 -7.55
CA GLY A 353 10.23 6.32 -7.19
C GLY A 353 9.36 6.73 -8.38
N PHE A 354 8.08 6.91 -8.10
CA PHE A 354 7.08 7.26 -9.11
C PHE A 354 5.89 7.96 -8.49
N ARG A 355 5.14 8.67 -9.33
CA ARG A 355 3.80 9.15 -9.04
C ARG A 355 2.78 8.22 -9.67
N VAL A 356 1.72 7.88 -8.94
CA VAL A 356 0.69 6.96 -9.42
C VAL A 356 -0.72 7.51 -9.15
N MET A 357 -1.63 7.33 -10.11
CA MET A 357 -3.07 7.57 -9.96
C MET A 357 -3.85 6.48 -10.71
N PHE A 358 -5.16 6.43 -10.46
CA PHE A 358 -6.05 5.60 -11.25
C PHE A 358 -7.29 6.36 -11.70
N GLU A 359 -7.89 5.88 -12.78
CA GLU A 359 -9.16 6.32 -13.32
C GLU A 359 -9.99 5.09 -13.65
N THR A 360 -11.32 5.18 -13.53
CA THR A 360 -12.18 4.06 -13.91
C THR A 360 -13.54 4.55 -14.39
N ASN A 361 -14.09 3.84 -15.37
CA ASN A 361 -15.49 3.96 -15.77
C ASN A 361 -16.32 2.71 -15.39
N ILE A 362 -15.76 1.79 -14.58
CA ILE A 362 -16.50 0.62 -14.10
C ILE A 362 -17.56 1.10 -13.11
N PRO A 363 -18.86 0.87 -13.38
CA PRO A 363 -19.90 1.33 -12.47
C PRO A 363 -19.73 0.70 -11.09
N ARG A 364 -19.86 1.52 -10.05
CA ARG A 364 -19.72 1.09 -8.66
C ARG A 364 -20.87 0.17 -8.27
N GLN A 365 -20.61 -0.75 -7.35
CA GLN A 365 -21.61 -1.59 -6.66
C GLN A 365 -22.52 -2.48 -7.55
N VAL A 366 -22.28 -2.60 -8.85
CA VAL A 366 -23.04 -3.49 -9.76
C VAL A 366 -22.33 -4.82 -10.05
N GLY A 367 -21.34 -5.18 -9.23
CA GLY A 367 -20.69 -6.48 -9.29
C GLY A 367 -19.85 -6.72 -10.55
N LEU A 368 -19.21 -5.69 -11.13
CA LEU A 368 -18.37 -5.77 -12.34
C LEU A 368 -16.84 -5.78 -12.06
N ALA A 369 -16.43 -6.03 -10.82
CA ALA A 369 -15.03 -6.20 -10.40
C ALA A 369 -14.15 -4.94 -10.53
N GLY A 370 -14.68 -3.77 -10.14
CA GLY A 370 -13.96 -2.49 -10.19
C GLY A 370 -12.71 -2.42 -9.32
N SER A 371 -12.80 -2.85 -8.04
CA SER A 371 -11.66 -2.80 -7.10
C SER A 371 -10.49 -3.63 -7.61
N SER A 372 -10.75 -4.84 -8.10
CA SER A 372 -9.70 -5.71 -8.61
C SER A 372 -9.18 -5.32 -9.97
N ALA A 373 -9.97 -4.61 -10.79
CA ALA A 373 -9.44 -4.02 -12.01
C ALA A 373 -8.36 -2.99 -11.65
N ILE A 374 -8.60 -2.12 -10.66
CA ILE A 374 -7.60 -1.13 -10.21
C ILE A 374 -6.32 -1.84 -9.73
N ILE A 375 -6.46 -2.87 -8.89
CA ILE A 375 -5.29 -3.60 -8.36
C ILE A 375 -4.57 -4.36 -9.47
N THR A 376 -5.29 -5.02 -10.36
CA THR A 376 -4.69 -5.77 -11.48
C THR A 376 -3.97 -4.82 -12.44
N ALA A 377 -4.53 -3.65 -12.72
CA ALA A 377 -3.87 -2.62 -13.53
C ALA A 377 -2.58 -2.15 -12.89
N LEU A 378 -2.58 -1.89 -11.56
CA LEU A 378 -1.37 -1.54 -10.84
C LEU A 378 -0.37 -2.70 -10.77
N TRP A 379 -0.82 -3.94 -10.61
CA TRP A 379 0.06 -5.12 -10.60
C TRP A 379 0.82 -5.26 -11.93
N LYS A 380 0.11 -5.16 -13.05
CA LYS A 380 0.70 -5.14 -14.40
C LYS A 380 1.65 -3.97 -14.57
N MET A 381 1.26 -2.79 -14.07
CA MET A 381 2.09 -1.59 -14.09
C MET A 381 3.41 -1.76 -13.34
N LEU A 382 3.37 -2.27 -12.11
CA LEU A 382 4.56 -2.50 -11.28
C LEU A 382 5.45 -3.60 -11.89
N SER A 383 4.85 -4.65 -12.45
CA SER A 383 5.59 -5.70 -13.16
C SER A 383 6.36 -5.12 -14.34
N SER A 384 5.69 -4.30 -15.17
CA SER A 384 6.32 -3.61 -16.30
C SER A 384 7.40 -2.61 -15.85
N PHE A 385 7.10 -1.78 -14.83
CA PHE A 385 8.03 -0.78 -14.31
C PHE A 385 9.28 -1.41 -13.68
N TYR A 386 9.15 -2.51 -12.94
CA TYR A 386 10.30 -3.17 -12.31
C TYR A 386 10.93 -4.27 -13.18
N GLY A 387 10.40 -4.52 -14.38
CA GLY A 387 10.88 -5.57 -15.28
C GLY A 387 10.67 -6.99 -14.76
N VAL A 388 9.62 -7.20 -13.95
CA VAL A 388 9.23 -8.52 -13.44
C VAL A 388 8.42 -9.25 -14.50
N THR A 389 8.89 -10.41 -14.92
CA THR A 389 8.30 -11.18 -16.03
C THR A 389 7.31 -12.23 -15.54
N GLN A 390 6.50 -12.76 -16.45
CA GLN A 390 5.61 -13.89 -16.16
C GLN A 390 6.34 -15.20 -15.84
N GLU A 391 7.60 -15.36 -16.28
CA GLU A 391 8.42 -16.50 -15.85
C GLU A 391 8.74 -16.43 -14.36
N GLN A 392 8.91 -15.23 -13.82
CA GLN A 392 9.16 -14.99 -12.40
C GLN A 392 7.86 -15.05 -11.58
N ILE A 393 6.76 -14.54 -12.13
CA ILE A 393 5.43 -14.59 -11.50
C ILE A 393 4.38 -15.01 -12.53
N PRO A 394 4.05 -16.31 -12.64
CA PRO A 394 3.04 -16.83 -13.57
C PRO A 394 1.65 -16.21 -13.35
N LEU A 395 0.82 -16.14 -14.39
CA LEU A 395 -0.51 -15.49 -14.34
C LEU A 395 -1.42 -16.05 -13.24
N GLU A 396 -1.35 -17.35 -12.99
CA GLU A 396 -2.10 -18.04 -11.94
C GLU A 396 -1.73 -17.52 -10.55
N LEU A 397 -0.44 -17.28 -10.35
CA LEU A 397 0.11 -16.74 -9.12
C LEU A 397 -0.20 -15.24 -9.01
N GLN A 398 -0.09 -14.47 -10.11
CA GLN A 398 -0.49 -13.06 -10.13
C GLN A 398 -1.95 -12.89 -9.67
N ALA A 399 -2.89 -13.70 -10.19
CA ALA A 399 -4.29 -13.63 -9.78
C ALA A 399 -4.47 -13.88 -8.27
N SER A 400 -3.71 -14.82 -7.70
CA SER A 400 -3.73 -15.15 -6.28
C SER A 400 -3.10 -14.04 -5.41
N LEU A 401 -2.05 -13.38 -5.92
CA LEU A 401 -1.41 -12.24 -5.25
C LEU A 401 -2.29 -10.98 -5.28
N VAL A 402 -3.00 -10.73 -6.38
CA VAL A 402 -4.00 -9.66 -6.45
C VAL A 402 -5.15 -9.95 -5.46
N LEU A 403 -5.59 -11.21 -5.30
CA LEU A 403 -6.57 -11.56 -4.27
C LEU A 403 -6.04 -11.29 -2.85
N LYS A 404 -4.75 -11.54 -2.59
CA LYS A 404 -4.10 -11.29 -1.29
C LYS A 404 -4.18 -9.81 -0.87
N VAL A 405 -4.11 -8.88 -1.83
CA VAL A 405 -4.34 -7.44 -1.59
C VAL A 405 -5.73 -7.19 -0.99
N GLU A 406 -6.75 -7.76 -1.63
CA GLU A 406 -8.15 -7.85 -1.21
C GLU A 406 -8.33 -8.39 0.22
N TRP A 407 -8.04 -9.68 0.30
CA TRP A 407 -8.50 -10.54 1.37
C TRP A 407 -7.62 -10.51 2.61
N GLU A 408 -6.29 -10.57 2.42
CA GLU A 408 -5.34 -10.69 3.53
C GLU A 408 -4.90 -9.32 4.04
N GLU A 409 -4.54 -8.41 3.13
CA GLU A 409 -4.02 -7.09 3.52
C GLU A 409 -5.11 -6.11 3.94
N LEU A 410 -6.22 -6.05 3.20
CA LEU A 410 -7.30 -5.09 3.46
C LEU A 410 -8.51 -5.69 4.19
N GLY A 411 -8.54 -7.02 4.38
CA GLY A 411 -9.65 -7.71 5.05
C GLY A 411 -10.98 -7.66 4.29
N ILE A 412 -10.95 -7.40 2.98
CA ILE A 412 -12.14 -7.30 2.13
C ILE A 412 -12.50 -8.70 1.64
N ALA A 413 -13.75 -9.12 1.87
CA ALA A 413 -14.24 -10.39 1.36
C ALA A 413 -14.28 -10.39 -0.17
N ALA A 414 -13.44 -11.23 -0.80
CA ALA A 414 -13.30 -11.33 -2.25
C ALA A 414 -13.17 -12.79 -2.70
N GLY A 415 -13.55 -13.04 -3.96
CA GLY A 415 -13.40 -14.31 -4.66
C GLY A 415 -12.29 -14.24 -5.72
N LEU A 416 -11.81 -15.40 -6.16
CA LEU A 416 -10.66 -15.49 -7.06
C LEU A 416 -11.03 -15.26 -8.53
N GLN A 417 -12.27 -15.55 -8.92
CA GLN A 417 -12.75 -15.50 -10.31
C GLN A 417 -12.40 -14.20 -11.03
N ASP A 418 -12.70 -13.07 -10.39
CA ASP A 418 -12.48 -11.72 -10.89
C ASP A 418 -11.01 -11.47 -11.24
N ARG A 419 -10.09 -11.89 -10.36
CA ARG A 419 -8.65 -11.65 -10.54
C ARG A 419 -8.09 -12.57 -11.63
N VAL A 420 -8.59 -13.80 -11.73
CA VAL A 420 -8.20 -14.74 -12.81
C VAL A 420 -8.60 -14.19 -14.17
N ILE A 421 -9.86 -13.79 -14.38
CA ILE A 421 -10.29 -13.30 -15.69
C ILE A 421 -9.59 -11.99 -16.08
N GLN A 422 -9.25 -11.13 -15.11
CA GLN A 422 -8.51 -9.88 -15.35
C GLN A 422 -7.02 -10.12 -15.63
N ALA A 423 -6.44 -11.21 -15.15
CA ALA A 423 -5.09 -11.63 -15.48
C ALA A 423 -5.04 -12.25 -16.89
N PHE A 424 -5.92 -13.23 -17.17
CA PHE A 424 -5.89 -14.03 -18.39
C PHE A 424 -6.53 -13.35 -19.62
N GLY A 425 -7.60 -12.58 -19.43
CA GLY A 425 -8.39 -12.04 -20.54
C GLY A 425 -9.25 -13.09 -21.26
N GLY A 426 -9.97 -12.65 -22.29
CA GLY A 426 -10.81 -13.49 -23.13
C GLY A 426 -11.94 -14.18 -22.38
N LEU A 427 -12.16 -15.45 -22.69
CA LEU A 427 -13.12 -16.35 -22.02
C LEU A 427 -12.33 -17.41 -21.26
N VAL A 428 -12.60 -17.59 -19.96
CA VAL A 428 -11.85 -18.53 -19.12
C VAL A 428 -12.82 -19.43 -18.36
N TYR A 429 -12.58 -20.74 -18.45
CA TYR A 429 -13.13 -21.76 -17.57
C TYR A 429 -12.19 -21.93 -16.37
N MET A 430 -12.75 -21.95 -15.15
CA MET A 430 -11.99 -21.94 -13.91
C MET A 430 -12.47 -23.07 -13.00
N ASP A 431 -11.55 -23.89 -12.53
CA ASP A 431 -11.78 -24.93 -11.55
C ASP A 431 -11.01 -24.63 -10.26
N PHE A 432 -11.75 -24.39 -9.18
CA PHE A 432 -11.23 -24.07 -7.85
C PHE A 432 -11.16 -25.32 -6.97
N ASP A 433 -10.89 -26.47 -7.57
CA ASP A 433 -10.75 -27.74 -6.86
C ASP A 433 -9.81 -27.61 -5.65
N ARG A 434 -10.30 -28.06 -4.50
CA ARG A 434 -9.65 -27.82 -3.21
C ARG A 434 -8.27 -28.48 -3.13
N GLU A 435 -8.17 -29.75 -3.50
CA GLU A 435 -6.93 -30.51 -3.38
C GLU A 435 -5.85 -29.93 -4.31
N TYR A 436 -6.25 -29.53 -5.52
CA TYR A 436 -5.34 -28.85 -6.43
C TYR A 436 -4.89 -27.49 -5.88
N MET A 437 -5.80 -26.66 -5.39
CA MET A 437 -5.44 -25.35 -4.84
C MET A 437 -4.55 -25.45 -3.61
N GLU A 438 -4.79 -26.42 -2.71
CA GLU A 438 -3.94 -26.66 -1.54
C GLU A 438 -2.53 -27.13 -1.94
N THR A 439 -2.40 -27.83 -3.08
CA THR A 439 -1.11 -28.34 -3.57
C THR A 439 -0.31 -27.29 -4.36
N TYR A 440 -0.97 -26.54 -5.24
CA TYR A 440 -0.31 -25.64 -6.21
C TYR A 440 -0.45 -24.14 -5.85
N GLY A 441 -1.30 -23.79 -4.89
CA GLY A 441 -1.55 -22.40 -4.48
C GLY A 441 -2.48 -21.62 -5.41
N HIS A 442 -3.00 -22.24 -6.48
CA HIS A 442 -3.92 -21.64 -7.44
C HIS A 442 -4.87 -22.70 -8.04
N GLY A 443 -5.96 -22.27 -8.69
CA GLY A 443 -6.89 -23.14 -9.40
C GLY A 443 -6.40 -23.55 -10.79
N LYS A 444 -7.19 -24.38 -11.50
CA LYS A 444 -6.95 -24.74 -12.90
C LYS A 444 -7.72 -23.77 -13.79
N TYR A 445 -7.02 -23.04 -14.63
CA TYR A 445 -7.62 -22.03 -15.50
C TYR A 445 -7.37 -22.40 -16.95
N GLN A 446 -8.45 -22.49 -17.72
CA GLN A 446 -8.40 -22.89 -19.12
C GLN A 446 -9.01 -21.76 -19.98
N PRO A 447 -8.18 -21.05 -20.77
CA PRO A 447 -8.68 -20.16 -21.82
C PRO A 447 -9.52 -20.94 -22.83
N LEU A 448 -10.63 -20.36 -23.24
CA LEU A 448 -11.52 -20.84 -24.28
C LEU A 448 -11.60 -19.81 -25.40
N ASP A 449 -11.95 -20.25 -26.61
CA ASP A 449 -12.15 -19.34 -27.74
C ASP A 449 -13.39 -18.47 -27.51
N VAL A 450 -13.20 -17.15 -27.58
CA VAL A 450 -14.30 -16.16 -27.49
C VAL A 450 -15.29 -16.28 -28.65
N GLY A 451 -14.87 -16.85 -29.79
CA GLY A 451 -15.72 -17.12 -30.95
C GLY A 451 -16.81 -18.16 -30.69
N LEU A 452 -16.71 -18.93 -29.60
CA LEU A 452 -17.76 -19.87 -29.19
C LEU A 452 -19.01 -19.18 -28.63
N LEU A 453 -18.88 -17.92 -28.20
CA LEU A 453 -19.96 -17.21 -27.51
C LEU A 453 -21.02 -16.68 -28.49
N PRO A 454 -22.30 -16.74 -28.13
CA PRO A 454 -23.34 -15.97 -28.82
C PRO A 454 -23.18 -14.47 -28.51
N LYS A 455 -24.00 -13.63 -29.14
CA LYS A 455 -24.10 -12.21 -28.74
C LYS A 455 -24.61 -12.10 -27.31
N LEU A 456 -23.87 -11.37 -26.49
CA LEU A 456 -24.19 -11.12 -25.10
C LEU A 456 -24.50 -9.64 -24.87
N TRP A 457 -25.34 -9.39 -23.89
CA TRP A 457 -25.71 -8.05 -23.42
C TRP A 457 -25.63 -7.97 -21.90
N LEU A 458 -25.53 -6.74 -21.40
CA LEU A 458 -25.49 -6.42 -19.98
C LEU A 458 -26.53 -5.36 -19.69
N ALA A 459 -27.28 -5.55 -18.60
CA ALA A 459 -28.13 -4.54 -18.01
C ALA A 459 -27.79 -4.33 -16.54
N TYR A 460 -27.88 -3.09 -16.04
CA TYR A 460 -27.56 -2.79 -14.64
C TYR A 460 -28.35 -1.61 -14.10
N VAL A 461 -28.43 -1.54 -12.77
CA VAL A 461 -29.06 -0.43 -12.04
C VAL A 461 -28.16 0.80 -12.11
N ALA A 462 -28.69 1.93 -12.57
CA ALA A 462 -27.91 3.17 -12.70
C ALA A 462 -27.46 3.73 -11.34
N ASP A 463 -28.30 3.60 -10.31
CA ASP A 463 -28.05 4.06 -8.95
C ASP A 463 -28.40 2.93 -7.95
N PRO A 464 -27.44 2.06 -7.60
CA PRO A 464 -27.69 0.91 -6.74
C PRO A 464 -27.78 1.30 -5.26
N ASP A 465 -28.79 0.80 -4.55
CA ASP A 465 -28.82 0.85 -3.08
C ASP A 465 -27.75 -0.09 -2.49
N ASP A 466 -27.01 0.38 -1.48
CA ASP A 466 -25.91 -0.36 -0.85
C ASP A 466 -26.38 -1.71 -0.26
N SER A 467 -26.07 -2.79 -0.99
CA SER A 467 -26.45 -4.17 -0.65
C SER A 467 -25.28 -4.98 -0.10
N GLY A 468 -24.18 -4.34 0.31
CA GLY A 468 -22.93 -5.00 0.74
C GLY A 468 -23.02 -5.93 1.96
N LYS A 469 -24.17 -6.03 2.65
CA LYS A 469 -24.31 -6.75 3.93
C LYS A 469 -24.77 -8.21 3.84
N VAL A 470 -24.99 -8.77 2.64
CA VAL A 470 -25.83 -9.98 2.51
C VAL A 470 -25.08 -11.29 2.20
N HIS A 471 -23.77 -11.25 1.91
CA HIS A 471 -23.00 -12.45 1.53
C HIS A 471 -22.39 -13.26 2.68
N SER A 472 -22.25 -12.69 3.88
CA SER A 472 -21.55 -13.34 5.01
C SER A 472 -22.25 -14.60 5.54
N ALA A 473 -23.58 -14.63 5.52
CA ALA A 473 -24.38 -15.73 6.08
C ALA A 473 -24.19 -17.06 5.33
N VAL A 474 -24.12 -17.04 3.98
CA VAL A 474 -23.99 -18.27 3.18
C VAL A 474 -22.60 -18.88 3.31
N LYS A 475 -21.54 -18.05 3.38
CA LYS A 475 -20.18 -18.53 3.62
C LYS A 475 -20.06 -19.25 4.97
N GLN A 476 -20.68 -18.71 6.02
CA GLN A 476 -20.71 -19.36 7.34
C GLN A 476 -21.48 -20.68 7.32
N ARG A 477 -22.65 -20.75 6.67
CA ARG A 477 -23.40 -22.02 6.50
C ARG A 477 -22.56 -23.10 5.83
N PHE A 478 -21.84 -22.75 4.76
CA PHE A 478 -20.95 -23.69 4.08
C PHE A 478 -19.81 -24.19 4.98
N LEU A 479 -19.14 -23.29 5.71
CA LEU A 479 -18.06 -23.66 6.64
C LEU A 479 -18.56 -24.56 7.78
N ASN A 480 -19.82 -24.39 8.18
CA ASN A 480 -20.48 -25.24 9.17
C ASN A 480 -20.94 -26.61 8.63
N GLY A 481 -20.69 -26.91 7.35
CA GLY A 481 -21.06 -28.19 6.75
C GLY A 481 -22.53 -28.30 6.35
N ASP A 482 -23.21 -27.18 6.06
CA ASP A 482 -24.60 -27.21 5.62
C ASP A 482 -24.75 -27.92 4.26
N GLU A 483 -25.36 -29.11 4.30
CA GLU A 483 -25.57 -29.99 3.15
C GLU A 483 -26.39 -29.34 2.03
N GLU A 484 -27.33 -28.44 2.34
CA GLU A 484 -28.12 -27.74 1.34
C GLU A 484 -27.22 -26.81 0.50
N ILE A 485 -26.39 -26.02 1.19
CA ILE A 485 -25.45 -25.08 0.55
C ILE A 485 -24.38 -25.85 -0.20
N ILE A 486 -23.82 -26.92 0.36
CA ILE A 486 -22.81 -27.75 -0.32
C ILE A 486 -23.39 -28.35 -1.61
N LYS A 487 -24.62 -28.88 -1.58
CA LYS A 487 -25.30 -29.39 -2.78
C LYS A 487 -25.54 -28.29 -3.81
N ALA A 488 -25.96 -27.10 -3.39
CA ALA A 488 -26.11 -25.96 -4.28
C ALA A 488 -24.79 -25.58 -4.96
N MET A 489 -23.67 -25.49 -4.22
CA MET A 489 -22.35 -25.17 -4.78
C MET A 489 -21.86 -26.24 -5.78
N ARG A 490 -22.07 -27.53 -5.48
CA ARG A 490 -21.80 -28.61 -6.44
C ARG A 490 -22.66 -28.50 -7.70
N LYS A 491 -23.93 -28.12 -7.56
CA LYS A 491 -24.85 -27.94 -8.69
C LYS A 491 -24.44 -26.74 -9.56
N PHE A 492 -24.02 -25.62 -8.96
CA PHE A 492 -23.42 -24.50 -9.70
C PHE A 492 -22.19 -24.96 -10.51
N ALA A 493 -21.28 -25.70 -9.90
CA ALA A 493 -20.10 -26.23 -10.60
C ALA A 493 -20.48 -27.15 -11.77
N SER A 494 -21.53 -27.96 -11.60
CA SER A 494 -22.05 -28.83 -12.67
C SER A 494 -22.65 -28.05 -13.85
N PHE A 495 -23.24 -26.88 -13.60
CA PHE A 495 -23.74 -26.01 -14.67
C PHE A 495 -22.58 -25.43 -15.49
N THR A 496 -21.47 -25.08 -14.85
CA THR A 496 -20.27 -24.59 -15.53
C THR A 496 -19.67 -25.64 -16.47
N GLU A 497 -19.56 -26.89 -16.01
CA GLU A 497 -19.06 -27.99 -16.86
C GLU A 497 -19.98 -28.25 -18.06
N GLN A 498 -21.30 -28.32 -17.83
CA GLN A 498 -22.28 -28.45 -18.92
C GLN A 498 -22.26 -27.25 -19.87
N ALA A 499 -22.03 -26.05 -19.36
CA ALA A 499 -21.97 -24.84 -20.17
C ALA A 499 -20.76 -24.86 -21.10
N ARG A 500 -19.60 -25.31 -20.62
CA ARG A 500 -18.40 -25.54 -21.45
C ARG A 500 -18.70 -26.51 -22.58
N GLN A 501 -19.26 -27.68 -22.26
CA GLN A 501 -19.64 -28.69 -23.25
C GLN A 501 -20.65 -28.16 -24.27
N SER A 502 -21.61 -27.34 -23.82
CA SER A 502 -22.62 -26.74 -24.70
C SER A 502 -22.01 -25.74 -25.68
N LEU A 503 -21.05 -24.91 -25.24
CA LEU A 503 -20.34 -23.98 -26.12
C LEU A 503 -19.46 -24.73 -27.14
N GLU A 504 -18.73 -25.75 -26.70
CA GLU A 504 -17.91 -26.60 -27.59
C GLU A 504 -18.76 -27.31 -28.66
N ALA A 505 -20.01 -27.67 -28.31
CA ALA A 505 -20.98 -28.26 -29.23
C ALA A 505 -21.78 -27.24 -30.05
N ASN A 506 -21.53 -25.93 -29.90
CA ASN A 506 -22.34 -24.83 -30.46
C ASN A 506 -23.84 -24.87 -30.07
N ASP A 507 -24.19 -25.53 -28.96
CA ASP A 507 -25.55 -25.57 -28.43
C ASP A 507 -25.84 -24.35 -27.54
N HIS A 508 -25.98 -23.20 -28.20
CA HIS A 508 -26.30 -21.93 -27.54
C HIS A 508 -27.66 -21.94 -26.83
N LYS A 509 -28.59 -22.80 -27.26
CA LYS A 509 -29.90 -22.97 -26.62
C LYS A 509 -29.75 -23.64 -25.26
N ARG A 510 -28.94 -24.70 -25.16
CA ARG A 510 -28.61 -25.33 -23.88
C ARG A 510 -27.86 -24.37 -22.96
N PHE A 511 -26.91 -23.59 -23.51
CA PHE A 511 -26.20 -22.57 -22.75
C PHE A 511 -27.16 -21.52 -22.12
N ALA A 512 -28.15 -21.03 -22.88
CA ALA A 512 -29.18 -20.13 -22.38
C ALA A 512 -30.06 -20.74 -21.27
N GLN A 513 -30.41 -22.04 -21.39
CA GLN A 513 -31.14 -22.76 -20.34
C GLN A 513 -30.34 -22.87 -19.05
N LEU A 514 -29.04 -23.17 -19.16
CA LEU A 514 -28.12 -23.24 -18.01
C LEU A 514 -27.97 -21.87 -17.36
N MET A 515 -27.92 -20.79 -18.15
CA MET A 515 -27.86 -19.42 -17.64
C MET A 515 -29.07 -19.09 -16.76
N SER A 516 -30.27 -19.42 -17.24
CA SER A 516 -31.52 -19.26 -16.48
C SER A 516 -31.52 -20.14 -15.22
N SER A 517 -31.10 -21.40 -15.35
CA SER A 517 -31.03 -22.35 -14.23
C SER A 517 -30.04 -21.93 -13.14
N ASN A 518 -28.93 -21.31 -13.52
CA ASN A 518 -27.97 -20.74 -12.58
C ASN A 518 -28.61 -19.58 -11.80
N PHE A 519 -29.38 -18.72 -12.45
CA PHE A 519 -30.08 -17.65 -11.74
C PHE A 519 -31.14 -18.21 -10.79
N ASP A 520 -31.96 -19.15 -11.26
CA ASP A 520 -33.04 -19.75 -10.45
C ASP A 520 -32.48 -20.46 -9.22
N LEU A 521 -31.38 -21.21 -9.36
CA LEU A 521 -30.69 -21.83 -8.23
C LEU A 521 -30.14 -20.79 -7.25
N ARG A 522 -29.62 -19.65 -7.73
CA ARG A 522 -29.16 -18.57 -6.86
C ARG A 522 -30.33 -17.96 -6.09
N ARG A 523 -31.46 -17.74 -6.74
CA ARG A 523 -32.68 -17.26 -6.10
C ARG A 523 -33.18 -18.23 -5.02
N GLU A 524 -33.19 -19.53 -5.31
CA GLU A 524 -33.52 -20.59 -4.37
C GLU A 524 -32.58 -20.59 -3.15
N THR A 525 -31.27 -20.50 -3.38
CA THR A 525 -30.24 -20.62 -2.33
C THR A 525 -30.17 -19.39 -1.42
N TYR A 526 -30.34 -18.18 -1.99
CA TYR A 526 -30.14 -16.92 -1.26
C TYR A 526 -31.45 -16.24 -0.85
N GLY A 527 -32.56 -16.50 -1.55
CA GLY A 527 -33.86 -15.88 -1.29
C GLY A 527 -34.00 -14.46 -1.88
N ASP A 528 -35.25 -14.06 -2.12
CA ASP A 528 -35.59 -12.83 -2.85
C ASP A 528 -35.08 -11.54 -2.18
N ALA A 529 -35.02 -11.51 -0.86
CA ALA A 529 -34.50 -10.36 -0.11
C ALA A 529 -33.01 -10.10 -0.43
N VAL A 530 -32.23 -11.16 -0.65
CA VAL A 530 -30.81 -11.08 -0.98
C VAL A 530 -30.60 -10.83 -2.47
N VAL A 531 -31.42 -11.45 -3.31
CA VAL A 531 -31.38 -11.23 -4.77
C VAL A 531 -31.75 -9.79 -5.11
N GLY A 532 -32.70 -9.18 -4.38
CA GLY A 532 -33.11 -7.80 -4.54
C GLY A 532 -34.15 -7.60 -5.64
N ALA A 533 -35.12 -6.70 -5.38
CA ALA A 533 -36.27 -6.47 -6.24
C ALA A 533 -35.89 -5.97 -7.64
N SER A 534 -34.96 -5.01 -7.74
CA SER A 534 -34.50 -4.45 -9.02
C SER A 534 -33.89 -5.52 -9.93
N ASN A 535 -33.11 -6.43 -9.34
CA ASN A 535 -32.50 -7.52 -10.09
C ASN A 535 -33.53 -8.55 -10.57
N LEU A 536 -34.49 -8.91 -9.71
CA LEU A 536 -35.61 -9.77 -10.08
C LEU A 536 -36.41 -9.16 -11.24
N ARG A 537 -36.63 -7.85 -11.20
CA ARG A 537 -37.33 -7.11 -12.25
C ARG A 537 -36.59 -7.15 -13.59
N MET A 538 -35.27 -6.92 -13.59
CA MET A 538 -34.47 -7.02 -14.82
C MET A 538 -34.54 -8.44 -15.43
N ILE A 539 -34.51 -9.50 -14.61
CA ILE A 539 -34.66 -10.89 -15.09
C ILE A 539 -36.06 -11.15 -15.66
N GLU A 540 -37.11 -10.63 -15.02
CA GLU A 540 -38.48 -10.75 -15.51
C GLU A 540 -38.64 -10.10 -16.90
N LEU A 541 -38.10 -8.90 -17.08
CA LEU A 541 -38.11 -8.19 -18.37
C LEU A 541 -37.34 -8.97 -19.43
N ALA A 542 -36.15 -9.48 -19.11
CA ALA A 542 -35.37 -10.32 -20.03
C ALA A 542 -36.19 -11.53 -20.53
N ARG A 543 -36.86 -12.23 -19.61
CA ARG A 543 -37.69 -13.40 -19.95
C ARG A 543 -38.90 -13.05 -20.83
N LYS A 544 -39.55 -11.90 -20.60
CA LYS A 544 -40.66 -11.42 -21.43
C LYS A 544 -40.26 -11.13 -22.88
N HIS A 545 -38.99 -10.82 -23.11
CA HIS A 545 -38.43 -10.52 -24.42
C HIS A 545 -37.52 -11.65 -24.92
N ASN A 546 -37.88 -12.91 -24.63
CA ASN A 546 -37.21 -14.11 -25.13
C ASN A 546 -35.71 -14.20 -24.82
N CYS A 547 -35.24 -13.60 -23.73
CA CYS A 547 -33.84 -13.66 -23.34
C CYS A 547 -33.63 -14.50 -22.08
N ALA A 548 -32.50 -15.21 -22.04
CA ALA A 548 -31.97 -15.80 -20.82
C ALA A 548 -31.00 -14.81 -20.17
N ALA A 549 -31.01 -14.75 -18.84
CA ALA A 549 -30.13 -13.85 -18.10
C ALA A 549 -29.82 -14.38 -16.70
N LYS A 550 -28.71 -13.92 -16.15
CA LYS A 550 -28.27 -14.20 -14.77
C LYS A 550 -27.37 -13.09 -14.24
N PHE A 551 -26.92 -13.23 -13.00
CA PHE A 551 -25.98 -12.26 -12.42
C PHE A 551 -24.57 -12.46 -12.97
N PRO A 552 -23.88 -11.38 -13.41
CA PRO A 552 -22.48 -11.41 -13.74
C PRO A 552 -21.57 -11.38 -12.49
N GLY A 553 -22.12 -10.99 -11.32
CA GLY A 553 -21.39 -10.83 -10.07
C GLY A 553 -22.27 -11.00 -8.82
N SER A 554 -22.09 -10.13 -7.83
CA SER A 554 -22.81 -10.14 -6.54
C SER A 554 -24.26 -9.65 -6.64
N GLY A 555 -24.53 -8.64 -7.48
CA GLY A 555 -25.85 -8.06 -7.69
C GLY A 555 -25.76 -6.71 -8.42
N GLY A 556 -26.91 -6.10 -8.73
CA GLY A 556 -26.99 -4.78 -9.38
C GLY A 556 -26.85 -4.81 -10.90
N ALA A 557 -26.53 -5.97 -11.48
CA ALA A 557 -26.44 -6.19 -12.91
C ALA A 557 -26.92 -7.59 -13.30
N ILE A 558 -27.31 -7.73 -14.56
CA ILE A 558 -27.60 -9.00 -15.23
C ILE A 558 -26.86 -9.07 -16.57
N VAL A 559 -26.27 -10.22 -16.87
CA VAL A 559 -25.74 -10.57 -18.19
C VAL A 559 -26.69 -11.56 -18.83
N GLY A 560 -26.93 -11.41 -20.13
CA GLY A 560 -27.87 -12.26 -20.84
C GLY A 560 -27.56 -12.42 -22.32
N MET A 561 -28.38 -13.26 -22.94
CA MET A 561 -28.37 -13.56 -24.37
C MET A 561 -29.79 -13.80 -24.86
N TRP A 562 -30.00 -13.61 -26.17
CA TRP A 562 -31.26 -13.96 -26.80
C TRP A 562 -31.44 -15.49 -26.87
N ASN A 563 -32.67 -15.97 -26.64
CA ASN A 563 -33.06 -17.38 -26.58
C ASN A 563 -34.45 -17.61 -27.21
N GLY A 564 -34.82 -16.78 -28.19
CA GLY A 564 -36.12 -16.90 -28.85
C GLY A 564 -36.18 -18.07 -29.84
N PRO A 565 -37.40 -18.43 -30.28
CA PRO A 565 -37.61 -19.57 -31.17
C PRO A 565 -37.27 -19.28 -32.64
N ASN A 566 -37.32 -18.01 -33.07
CA ASN A 566 -37.08 -17.60 -34.45
C ASN A 566 -35.92 -16.57 -34.53
N PRO A 567 -34.74 -16.93 -35.10
CA PRO A 567 -33.61 -16.01 -35.23
C PRO A 567 -33.93 -14.67 -35.91
N GLU A 568 -34.94 -14.62 -36.79
CA GLU A 568 -35.35 -13.37 -37.46
C GLU A 568 -35.92 -12.32 -36.47
N THR A 569 -36.39 -12.78 -35.31
CA THR A 569 -36.99 -11.91 -34.27
C THR A 569 -35.95 -11.33 -33.31
N GLU A 570 -34.70 -11.82 -33.31
CA GLU A 570 -33.65 -11.43 -32.37
C GLU A 570 -33.50 -9.90 -32.24
N LYS A 571 -33.41 -9.19 -33.37
CA LYS A 571 -33.26 -7.72 -33.38
C LYS A 571 -34.46 -7.01 -32.76
N SER A 572 -35.68 -7.47 -33.05
CA SER A 572 -36.91 -6.86 -32.53
C SER A 572 -37.06 -7.13 -31.04
N ASP A 573 -36.75 -8.35 -30.60
CA ASP A 573 -36.80 -8.75 -29.20
C ASP A 573 -35.81 -7.97 -28.35
N LEU A 574 -34.55 -7.87 -28.79
CA LEU A 574 -33.51 -7.11 -28.10
C LEU A 574 -33.82 -5.61 -28.06
N LEU A 575 -34.39 -5.05 -29.12
CA LEU A 575 -34.84 -3.65 -29.12
C LEU A 575 -36.01 -3.44 -28.15
N GLY A 576 -36.95 -4.38 -28.08
CA GLY A 576 -38.04 -4.39 -27.12
C GLY A 576 -37.52 -4.45 -25.68
N LEU A 577 -36.58 -5.36 -25.41
CA LEU A 577 -35.93 -5.51 -24.11
C LEU A 577 -35.22 -4.22 -23.69
N ARG A 578 -34.41 -3.63 -24.58
CA ARG A 578 -33.72 -2.36 -24.33
C ARG A 578 -34.72 -1.28 -23.90
N ARG A 579 -35.79 -1.07 -24.68
CA ARG A 579 -36.80 -0.06 -24.37
C ARG A 579 -37.49 -0.31 -23.03
N ALA A 580 -37.81 -1.57 -22.72
CA ALA A 580 -38.44 -1.93 -21.46
C ALA A 580 -37.52 -1.64 -20.27
N LEU A 581 -36.25 -2.03 -20.36
CA LEU A 581 -35.25 -1.76 -19.32
C LEU A 581 -35.00 -0.26 -19.13
N GLU A 582 -34.77 0.47 -20.22
CA GLU A 582 -34.52 1.92 -20.19
C GLU A 582 -35.73 2.70 -19.66
N SER A 583 -36.96 2.26 -19.95
CA SER A 583 -38.18 2.89 -19.42
C SER A 583 -38.33 2.77 -17.90
N GLU A 584 -37.64 1.81 -17.29
CA GLU A 584 -37.59 1.61 -15.84
C GLU A 584 -36.28 2.13 -15.20
N GLY A 585 -35.46 2.88 -15.97
CA GLY A 585 -34.23 3.51 -15.47
C GLY A 585 -33.01 2.58 -15.40
N PHE A 586 -33.09 1.37 -15.96
CA PHE A 586 -31.94 0.48 -16.10
C PHE A 586 -31.08 0.87 -17.32
N VAL A 587 -29.78 0.64 -17.22
CA VAL A 587 -28.85 0.81 -18.34
C VAL A 587 -28.77 -0.50 -19.14
N PHE A 588 -28.70 -0.43 -20.47
CA PHE A 588 -28.54 -1.58 -21.36
C PHE A 588 -27.44 -1.37 -22.40
N LEU A 589 -26.54 -2.35 -22.56
CA LEU A 589 -25.51 -2.36 -23.60
C LEU A 589 -25.20 -3.77 -24.12
N GLU A 590 -24.66 -3.83 -25.34
CA GLU A 590 -24.06 -5.05 -25.89
C GLU A 590 -22.62 -5.20 -25.41
N LEU A 591 -22.20 -6.44 -25.14
CA LEU A 591 -20.86 -6.72 -24.62
C LEU A 591 -19.83 -6.86 -25.73
N SER A 592 -18.67 -6.27 -25.49
CA SER A 592 -17.48 -6.37 -26.35
C SER A 592 -16.42 -7.19 -25.61
N PRO A 593 -16.15 -8.45 -26.01
CA PRO A 593 -15.06 -9.24 -25.44
C PRO A 593 -13.72 -8.50 -25.48
N MET A 594 -12.87 -8.72 -24.47
CA MET A 594 -11.49 -8.24 -24.44
C MET A 594 -10.54 -9.43 -24.35
N VAL A 595 -9.77 -9.67 -25.40
CA VAL A 595 -8.67 -10.64 -25.43
C VAL A 595 -7.36 -9.87 -25.36
N TYR A 596 -6.39 -10.34 -24.57
CA TYR A 596 -5.06 -9.74 -24.54
C TYR A 596 -4.24 -10.28 -25.71
N ASP A 597 -3.62 -9.38 -26.48
CA ASP A 597 -2.93 -9.73 -27.72
C ASP A 597 -1.63 -10.52 -27.48
N ASP A 598 -1.00 -10.34 -26.32
CA ASP A 598 0.02 -11.20 -25.71
C ASP A 598 0.16 -10.74 -24.25
N ALA A 599 0.36 -11.66 -23.31
CA ALA A 599 0.46 -11.31 -21.89
C ALA A 599 1.76 -10.51 -21.63
N TYR A 600 1.65 -9.38 -20.93
CA TYR A 600 2.69 -8.36 -20.67
C TYR A 600 4.04 -8.83 -20.14
#